data_AF-A0A536Z660-F1
#
_entry.id   AF-A0A536Z660-F1
#
_cell.length_a   1.000
_cell.length_b   1.000
_cell.length_c   1.000
_cell.angle_alpha   90.00
_cell.angle_beta   90.00
_cell.angle_gamma   90.00
#
_symmetry.space_group_name_H-M   'P 1'
#
loop_
_entity.id
_entity.type
_entity.pdbx_description
1 polymer ?
#
loop_
_entity_poly.entity_id
_entity_poly.type
_entity_poly.pdbx_seq_one_letter_code
_entity_poly.pdbx_strand_id
1 'polypeptide(L)'
;MIGAAGLSPAVLAEIERSLKSHELIKVRVPGADRSGREAILEEICRRTGAQPVQHVGKIILLFRENPEPSPGSAEDPLRRIRR
;
A
#
# COMPACT_ATOMS: atom_id res chain seq x y z
N MET A 1 0.59 1.89 -10.52
CA MET A 1 1.43 0.71 -10.87
C MET A 1 2.88 1.16 -10.97
N ILE A 2 3.83 0.24 -10.84
CA ILE A 2 5.26 0.56 -10.98
C ILE A 2 5.69 0.22 -12.41
N GLY A 3 6.21 1.20 -13.15
CA GLY A 3 6.67 1.02 -14.53
C GLY A 3 8.11 0.52 -14.61
N ALA A 4 8.68 0.48 -15.82
CA ALA A 4 10.06 0.06 -16.06
C ALA A 4 11.11 0.91 -15.31
N ALA A 5 10.78 2.17 -15.01
CA ALA A 5 11.62 3.07 -14.22
C ALA A 5 11.66 2.72 -12.71
N GLY A 6 10.93 1.69 -12.27
CA GLY A 6 10.92 1.24 -10.88
C GLY A 6 10.23 2.22 -9.93
N LEU A 7 10.60 2.13 -8.65
CA LEU A 7 10.05 2.95 -7.56
C LEU A 7 10.67 4.36 -7.59
N SER A 8 10.19 5.19 -8.53
CA SER A 8 10.62 6.58 -8.65
C SER A 8 9.99 7.47 -7.56
N PRO A 9 10.53 8.69 -7.32
CA PRO A 9 9.92 9.64 -6.38
C PRO A 9 8.45 9.98 -6.71
N ALA A 10 8.11 10.08 -7.99
CA ALA A 10 6.74 10.36 -8.43
C ALA A 10 5.79 9.18 -8.11
N VAL A 11 6.25 7.94 -8.31
CA VAL A 11 5.49 6.74 -7.96
C VAL A 11 5.30 6.64 -6.45
N LEU A 12 6.34 6.93 -5.66
CA LEU A 12 6.26 6.95 -4.21
C LEU A 12 5.26 8.00 -3.71
N ALA A 13 5.28 9.21 -4.28
CA ALA A 13 4.33 10.27 -3.95
C ALA A 13 2.87 9.88 -4.27
N GLU A 14 2.65 9.13 -5.34
CA GLU A 14 1.33 8.60 -5.68
C GLU A 14 0.87 7.48 -4.72
N ILE A 15 1.79 6.60 -4.30
CA ILE A 15 1.54 5.60 -3.28
C ILE A 15 1.14 6.26 -1.95
N GLU A 16 1.85 7.32 -1.55
CA GLU A 16 1.53 8.10 -0.35
C GLU A 16 0.12 8.69 -0.38
N ARG A 17 -0.26 9.33 -1.50
CA ARG A 17 -1.62 9.85 -1.71
C ARG A 17 -2.67 8.74 -1.64
N SER A 18 -2.41 7.62 -2.32
CA SER A 18 -3.34 6.49 -2.37
C SER A 18 -3.54 5.86 -0.99
N LEU A 19 -2.46 5.66 -0.21
CA LEU A 19 -2.53 5.16 1.15
C LEU A 19 -3.31 6.10 2.06
N LYS A 20 -3.14 7.42 1.92
CA LYS A 20 -3.90 8.40 2.71
C LYS A 20 -5.41 8.32 2.42
N SER A 21 -5.81 8.12 1.18
CA SER A 21 -7.21 8.12 0.78
C SER A 21 -7.93 6.78 0.94
N HIS A 22 -7.20 5.66 0.90
CA HIS A 22 -7.80 4.33 0.79
C HIS A 22 -7.34 3.34 1.85
N GLU A 23 -6.30 3.67 2.62
CA GLU A 23 -5.66 2.84 3.63
C GLU A 23 -5.03 1.56 3.08
N LEU A 24 -5.84 0.67 2.49
CA LEU A 24 -5.44 -0.53 1.77
C LEU A 24 -5.37 -0.26 0.26
N ILE A 25 -4.20 -0.48 -0.33
CA ILE A 25 -4.00 -0.32 -1.77
C ILE A 25 -3.36 -1.57 -2.39
N LYS A 26 -3.62 -1.76 -3.68
CA LYS A 26 -2.97 -2.78 -4.50
C LYS A 26 -2.04 -2.13 -5.52
N VAL A 27 -0.77 -2.52 -5.51
CA VAL A 27 0.24 -1.98 -6.43
C VAL A 27 0.74 -3.09 -7.34
N ARG A 28 0.56 -2.91 -8.66
CA ARG A 28 1.08 -3.85 -9.67
C ARG A 28 2.55 -3.54 -9.95
N VAL A 29 3.40 -4.56 -9.92
CA VAL A 29 4.85 -4.50 -10.15
C VAL A 29 5.23 -5.48 -11.28
N PRO A 30 4.95 -5.13 -12.56
CA PRO A 30 5.34 -5.94 -13.71
C PRO A 30 6.87 -6.00 -13.84
N GLY A 31 7.40 -7.11 -14.33
CA GLY A 31 8.83 -7.26 -14.64
C GLY A 31 9.73 -7.65 -13.45
N ALA A 32 9.30 -7.41 -12.21
CA ALA A 32 10.01 -7.90 -11.04
C ALA A 32 9.69 -9.38 -10.78
N ASP A 33 10.72 -10.17 -10.46
CA ASP A 33 10.58 -11.53 -9.93
C ASP A 33 10.09 -11.50 -8.47
N ARG A 34 10.07 -12.64 -7.78
CA ARG A 34 9.56 -12.70 -6.40
C ARG A 34 10.40 -11.85 -5.45
N SER A 35 11.72 -11.99 -5.48
CA SER A 35 12.66 -11.24 -4.64
C SER A 35 12.63 -9.74 -4.92
N GLY A 36 12.56 -9.34 -6.20
CA GLY A 36 12.47 -7.94 -6.58
C GLY A 36 11.17 -7.29 -6.09
N ARG A 37 10.04 -8.03 -6.11
CA ARG A 37 8.79 -7.54 -5.53
C ARG A 37 8.85 -7.41 -4.01
N GLU A 38 9.52 -8.33 -3.33
CA GLU A 38 9.74 -8.26 -1.87
C GLU A 38 10.56 -7.01 -1.52
N ALA A 39 11.69 -6.79 -2.20
CA ALA A 39 12.54 -5.62 -1.96
C ALA A 39 11.81 -4.29 -2.21
N ILE A 40 10.97 -4.23 -3.26
CA ILE A 40 10.13 -3.06 -3.54
C ILE A 40 9.09 -2.86 -2.43
N LEU A 41 8.46 -3.95 -1.97
CA LEU A 41 7.48 -3.89 -0.88
C LEU A 41 8.11 -3.36 0.40
N GLU A 42 9.24 -3.95 0.83
CA GLU A 42 10.01 -3.52 1.99
C GLU A 42 10.40 -2.05 1.91
N GLU A 43 10.89 -1.61 0.75
CA GLU A 43 11.30 -0.22 0.54
C GLU A 43 10.12 0.76 0.62
N ILE A 44 8.94 0.39 0.07
CA ILE A 44 7.72 1.18 0.22
C ILE A 44 7.31 1.26 1.70
N CYS A 45 7.28 0.12 2.39
CA CYS A 45 6.93 0.05 3.81
C CYS A 45 7.86 0.93 4.65
N ARG A 46 9.18 0.85 4.42
CA ARG A 46 10.19 1.65 5.11
C ARG A 46 10.01 3.15 4.90
N ARG A 47 9.66 3.59 3.69
CA ARG A 47 9.51 5.01 3.36
C ARG A 47 8.18 5.61 3.77
N THR A 48 7.11 4.81 3.76
CA THR A 48 5.74 5.29 3.95
C THR A 48 5.16 4.93 5.31
N GLY A 49 5.80 4.03 6.06
CA GLY A 49 5.23 3.46 7.29
C GLY A 49 4.05 2.51 7.05
N ALA A 50 3.74 2.18 5.79
CA ALA A 50 2.75 1.16 5.47
C ALA A 50 3.22 -0.24 5.89
N GLN A 51 2.27 -1.12 6.13
CA GLN A 51 2.49 -2.52 6.46
C GLN A 51 2.27 -3.41 5.23
N PRO A 52 3.10 -4.45 5.05
CA PRO A 52 2.89 -5.45 4.01
C PRO A 52 1.69 -6.32 4.39
N VAL A 53 0.82 -6.61 3.42
CA VAL A 53 -0.35 -7.48 3.65
C VAL A 53 -0.16 -8.82 2.93
N GLN A 54 0.01 -8.78 1.61
CA GLN A 54 0.10 -9.99 0.80
C GLN A 54 0.69 -9.72 -0.58
N HIS A 55 1.19 -10.77 -1.22
CA HIS A 55 1.45 -10.81 -2.66
C HIS A 55 0.35 -11.59 -3.38
N VAL A 56 -0.15 -11.05 -4.49
CA VAL A 56 -1.08 -11.73 -5.40
C VAL A 56 -0.50 -11.69 -6.81
N GLY A 57 0.21 -12.75 -7.19
CA GLY A 57 0.93 -12.80 -8.46
C GLY A 57 1.95 -11.66 -8.60
N LYS A 58 1.69 -10.73 -9.53
CA LYS A 58 2.53 -9.53 -9.78
C LYS A 58 2.06 -8.29 -9.01
N ILE A 59 1.20 -8.46 -8.01
CA ILE A 59 0.60 -7.39 -7.21
C ILE A 59 1.08 -7.53 -5.77
N ILE A 60 1.38 -6.41 -5.12
CA ILE A 60 1.62 -6.30 -3.69
C ILE A 60 0.46 -5.52 -3.04
N LEU A 61 0.03 -5.95 -1.86
CA LEU A 61 -0.98 -5.29 -1.04
C LEU A 61 -0.29 -4.60 0.14
N LEU A 62 -0.64 -3.34 0.33
CA LEU A 62 -0.07 -2.43 1.33
C LEU A 62 -1.20 -1.81 2.12
N PHE A 63 -1.07 -1.75 3.45
CA PHE A 63 -2.04 -1.12 4.33
C PHE A 63 -1.38 -0.05 5.21
N ARG A 64 -2.05 1.10 5.39
CA ARG A 64 -1.70 2.08 6.41
C ARG A 64 -2.98 2.71 6.96
N GLU A 65 -3.21 2.61 8.26
CA GLU A 65 -4.34 3.25 8.92
C GLU A 65 -4.28 4.77 8.71
N ASN A 66 -5.40 5.39 8.34
CA ASN A 66 -5.50 6.82 8.16
C ASN A 66 -5.81 7.48 9.51
N PRO A 67 -4.98 8.43 9.98
CA PRO A 67 -5.22 9.12 11.26
C PRO A 67 -6.49 9.98 11.26
N GLU A 68 -6.98 10.41 10.10
CA GLU A 68 -8.21 11.20 9.96
C GLU A 68 -9.24 10.41 9.13
N PRO A 69 -10.04 9.54 9.76
CA PRO A 69 -11.02 8.73 9.05
C PRO A 69 -12.03 9.65 8.35
N SER A 70 -12.25 9.39 7.06
CA SER A 70 -13.30 10.08 6.31
C SER A 70 -14.68 9.79 6.94
N PRO A 71 -15.68 10.68 6.82
CA PRO A 71 -16.99 10.50 7.44
C PRO A 71 -17.74 9.21 7.04
N GLY A 72 -17.30 8.51 5.98
CA GLY A 72 -17.84 7.20 5.57
C GLY A 72 -17.02 5.97 6.01
N SER A 73 -15.82 6.13 6.56
CA SER A 73 -15.01 5.02 7.11
C SER A 73 -15.18 4.86 8.63
N ALA A 74 -15.91 5.77 9.29
CA ALA A 74 -16.24 5.71 10.70
C ALA A 74 -17.24 4.59 11.06
N GLU A 75 -17.89 3.96 10.08
CA GLU A 75 -18.69 2.76 10.26
C GLU A 75 -17.93 1.51 9.78
N ASP A 76 -16.69 1.30 10.24
CA ASP A 76 -16.08 -0.02 10.16
C ASP A 76 -16.81 -0.95 11.17
N PRO A 77 -17.63 -1.92 10.70
CA PRO A 77 -18.36 -2.81 11.59
C PRO A 77 -17.42 -3.63 12.48
N LEU A 78 -16.18 -3.87 12.04
CA LEU A 78 -15.17 -4.59 12.81
C LEU A 78 -14.66 -3.78 14.01
N ARG A 79 -14.67 -2.44 13.93
CA ARG A 79 -14.28 -1.54 15.03
C ARG A 79 -15.29 -1.57 16.18
N ARG A 80 -16.56 -1.89 15.88
CA ARG A 80 -17.63 -2.06 16.88
C ARG A 80 -17.57 -3.41 17.60
N ILE A 81 -17.02 -4.44 16.97
CA ILE A 81 -16.88 -5.80 17.55
C ILE A 81 -15.70 -5.87 18.53
N ARG A 82 -14.70 -5.00 18.40
CA ARG A 82 -13.50 -4.95 19.26
C ARG A 82 -13.63 -4.01 20.47
N ARG A 83 -14.82 -3.51 20.78
CA ARG A 83 -15.11 -2.69 21.97
C ARG A 83 -16.07 -3.40 22.92
#